data_AF-A0A438CD80-F1
#
_entry.id   AF-A0A438CD80-F1
#
_cell.length_a   1.000
_cell.length_b   1.000
_cell.length_c   1.000
_cell.angle_alpha   90.00
_cell.angle_beta   90.00
_cell.angle_gamma   90.00
#
_symmetry.space_group_name_H-M   'P 1'
#
loop_
_entity.id
_entity.type
_entity.pdbx_description
1 polymer ?
#
loop_
_entity_poly.entity_id
_entity_poly.type
_entity_poly.pdbx_seq_one_letter_code
_entity_poly.pdbx_strand_id
1 'polypeptide(L)'
;MRFNTKNQIRPWTTQMEIKSWIKRPCECTIAHDISLENVSRMHELSEAFHAISLRHTCLLSILEQFSKLSSRAGKSQWRQLPGCPL
;
A
#
# COMPACT_ATOMS: atom_id res chain seq x y z
N MET A 1 44.77 -4.85 11.97
CA MET A 1 44.54 -5.56 10.69
C MET A 1 44.44 -4.50 9.59
N ARG A 2 45.34 -4.52 8.60
CA ARG A 2 45.37 -3.55 7.48
C ARG A 2 44.41 -4.01 6.39
N PHE A 3 43.40 -3.20 6.07
CA PHE A 3 42.52 -3.44 4.94
C PHE A 3 43.19 -2.95 3.65
N ASN A 4 43.43 -3.88 2.72
CA ASN A 4 43.97 -3.61 1.39
C ASN A 4 42.81 -3.18 0.46
N THR A 5 42.91 -1.98 -0.10
CA THR A 5 41.86 -1.29 -0.86
C THR A 5 41.81 -1.59 -2.36
N LYS A 6 42.59 -2.54 -2.88
CA LYS A 6 42.75 -2.69 -4.34
C LYS A 6 41.90 -3.75 -5.04
N ASN A 7 41.00 -4.49 -4.37
CA ASN A 7 40.17 -5.46 -5.09
C ASN A 7 38.87 -5.89 -4.38
N GLN A 8 38.07 -4.96 -3.85
CA GLN A 8 36.81 -5.32 -3.17
C GLN A 8 35.62 -4.53 -3.70
N ILE A 9 35.31 -4.68 -5.00
CA ILE A 9 33.94 -4.42 -5.46
C ILE A 9 33.12 -5.62 -5.00
N ARG A 10 32.46 -5.51 -3.84
CA ARG A 10 31.49 -6.52 -3.40
C ARG A 10 30.23 -6.36 -4.25
N PRO A 11 29.87 -7.30 -5.15
CA PRO A 11 28.67 -7.18 -5.98
C PRO A 11 27.37 -7.26 -5.16
N TRP A 12 27.46 -7.85 -3.96
CA TRP A 12 26.32 -8.21 -3.12
C TRP A 12 25.73 -7.03 -2.33
N THR A 13 26.48 -5.93 -2.14
CA THR A 13 25.94 -4.70 -1.52
C THR A 13 25.03 -3.95 -2.48
N THR A 14 25.34 -3.97 -3.79
CA THR A 14 24.61 -3.19 -4.79
C THR A 14 23.18 -3.71 -5.00
N GLN A 15 22.94 -5.02 -4.90
CA GLN A 15 21.60 -5.60 -5.10
C GLN A 15 20.60 -5.27 -3.98
N MET A 16 21.01 -5.36 -2.71
CA MET A 16 20.14 -4.97 -1.59
C MET A 16 19.91 -3.45 -1.55
N GLU A 17 20.94 -2.67 -1.87
CA GLU A 17 20.83 -1.22 -2.04
C GLU A 17 19.82 -0.90 -3.15
N ILE A 18 20.00 -1.42 -4.38
CA ILE A 18 19.12 -1.13 -5.52
C ILE A 18 17.66 -1.43 -5.19
N LYS A 19 17.38 -2.57 -4.54
CA LYS A 19 16.02 -2.92 -4.09
C LYS A 19 15.44 -1.88 -3.14
N SER A 20 16.22 -1.36 -2.19
CA SER A 20 15.80 -0.30 -1.28
C SER A 20 15.56 1.03 -2.01
N TRP A 21 16.48 1.40 -2.92
CA TRP A 21 16.44 2.64 -3.69
C TRP A 21 15.21 2.74 -4.61
N ILE A 22 14.79 1.64 -5.22
CA ILE A 22 13.62 1.62 -6.11
C ILE A 22 12.30 1.41 -5.37
N LYS A 23 12.33 0.76 -4.20
CA LYS A 23 11.11 0.37 -3.48
C LYS A 23 10.21 1.56 -3.20
N ARG A 24 10.77 2.64 -2.64
CA ARG A 24 9.98 3.81 -2.27
C ARG A 24 9.38 4.57 -3.48
N PRO A 25 10.14 4.86 -4.55
CA PRO A 25 9.56 5.35 -5.80
C PRO A 25 8.47 4.46 -6.39
N CYS A 26 8.67 3.13 -6.41
CA CYS A 26 7.66 2.19 -6.89
C CYS A 26 6.38 2.24 -6.04
N GLU A 27 6.51 2.23 -4.72
CA GLU A 27 5.36 2.36 -3.82
C GLU A 27 4.58 3.65 -4.07
N CYS A 28 5.26 4.79 -4.30
CA CYS A 28 4.62 6.06 -4.61
C CYS A 28 3.90 6.06 -5.97
N THR A 29 4.49 5.48 -7.02
CA THR A 29 3.84 5.39 -8.33
C THR A 29 2.59 4.52 -8.28
N ILE A 30 2.69 3.36 -7.63
CA ILE A 30 1.54 2.45 -7.49
C ILE A 30 0.45 3.11 -6.65
N ALA A 31 0.81 3.79 -5.55
CA ALA A 31 -0.12 4.50 -4.69
C ALA A 31 -0.95 5.56 -5.44
N HIS A 32 -0.36 6.21 -6.46
CA HIS A 32 -1.07 7.18 -7.29
C HIS A 32 -2.14 6.52 -8.19
N ASP A 33 -1.92 5.27 -8.61
CA ASP A 33 -2.80 4.53 -9.51
C ASP A 33 -3.88 3.72 -8.77
N ILE A 34 -3.96 3.80 -7.43
CA ILE A 34 -4.94 3.04 -6.66
C ILE A 34 -6.37 3.49 -6.99
N SER A 35 -7.20 2.53 -7.37
CA SER A 35 -8.61 2.66 -7.68
C SER A 35 -9.42 1.52 -7.04
N LEU A 36 -10.75 1.62 -7.04
CA LEU A 36 -11.62 0.59 -6.47
C LEU A 36 -11.41 -0.79 -7.12
N GLU A 37 -11.07 -0.81 -8.41
CA GLU A 37 -10.91 -2.04 -9.19
C GLU A 37 -9.59 -2.77 -8.90
N ASN A 38 -8.56 -2.03 -8.48
CA ASN A 38 -7.21 -2.58 -8.30
C ASN A 38 -6.76 -2.61 -6.83
N VAL A 39 -7.46 -1.95 -5.89
CA VAL A 39 -7.01 -1.82 -4.49
C VAL A 39 -6.80 -3.17 -3.78
N SER A 40 -7.60 -4.20 -4.10
CA SER A 40 -7.39 -5.56 -3.56
C SER A 40 -6.04 -6.13 -4.00
N ARG A 41 -5.76 -6.07 -5.31
CA ARG A 41 -4.50 -6.55 -5.89
C ARG A 41 -3.30 -5.75 -5.37
N MET A 42 -3.45 -4.45 -5.20
CA MET A 42 -2.39 -3.59 -4.65
C MET A 42 -2.13 -3.86 -3.17
N HIS A 43 -3.16 -4.21 -2.39
CA HIS A 43 -2.99 -4.65 -1.01
C HIS A 43 -2.24 -5.97 -0.92
N GLU A 44 -2.63 -6.99 -1.69
CA GLU A 44 -1.94 -8.29 -1.75
C GLU A 44 -0.46 -8.14 -2.16
N LEU A 45 -0.20 -7.31 -3.18
CA LEU A 45 1.16 -6.95 -3.60
C LEU A 45 1.92 -6.28 -2.46
N SER A 46 1.30 -5.34 -1.74
CA SER A 46 1.96 -4.66 -0.63
C SER A 46 2.37 -5.61 0.50
N GLU A 47 1.57 -6.65 0.78
CA GLU A 47 1.90 -7.66 1.78
C GLU A 47 3.06 -8.56 1.31
N ALA A 48 3.02 -9.01 0.06
CA ALA A 48 4.09 -9.84 -0.52
C ALA A 48 5.46 -9.13 -0.48
N PHE A 49 5.49 -7.82 -0.71
CA PHE A 49 6.73 -7.02 -0.73
C PHE A 49 7.05 -6.29 0.58
N HIS A 50 6.27 -6.50 1.64
CA HIS A 50 6.38 -5.80 2.92
C HIS A 50 6.46 -4.27 2.72
N ALA A 51 5.64 -3.76 1.81
CA ALA A 51 5.57 -2.36 1.40
C ALA A 51 4.58 -1.62 2.31
N ILE A 52 5.07 -1.22 3.49
CA ILE A 52 4.23 -0.62 4.54
C ILE A 52 3.54 0.65 4.05
N SER A 53 4.25 1.54 3.35
CA SER A 53 3.66 2.80 2.88
C SER A 53 2.55 2.54 1.86
N LEU A 54 2.76 1.64 0.91
CA LEU A 54 1.72 1.23 -0.04
C LEU A 54 0.50 0.60 0.65
N ARG A 55 0.73 -0.23 1.68
CA ARG A 55 -0.36 -0.86 2.45
C ARG A 55 -1.23 0.17 3.16
N HIS A 56 -0.61 1.17 3.79
CA HIS A 56 -1.32 2.27 4.42
C HIS A 56 -2.19 3.03 3.41
N THR A 57 -1.66 3.30 2.21
CA THR A 57 -2.44 3.95 1.16
C THR A 57 -3.64 3.10 0.75
N CYS A 58 -3.46 1.79 0.54
CA CYS A 58 -4.58 0.90 0.19
C CYS A 58 -5.70 0.95 1.24
N LEU A 59 -5.34 0.89 2.54
CA LEU A 59 -6.31 0.98 3.63
C LEU A 59 -7.05 2.33 3.64
N LEU A 60 -6.33 3.44 3.47
CA LEU A 60 -6.95 4.77 3.41
C LEU A 60 -7.91 4.90 2.22
N SER A 61 -7.52 4.39 1.05
CA SER A 61 -8.39 4.38 -0.14
C SER A 61 -9.67 3.57 0.11
N ILE A 62 -9.58 2.39 0.74
CA ILE A 62 -10.77 1.59 1.07
C ILE A 62 -11.69 2.34 2.05
N LEU A 63 -11.13 2.92 3.11
CA LEU A 63 -11.89 3.68 4.11
C LEU A 63 -12.56 4.91 3.51
N GLU A 64 -11.88 5.62 2.61
CA GLU A 64 -12.45 6.78 1.92
C GLU A 64 -13.65 6.37 1.05
N GLN A 65 -13.53 5.29 0.29
CA GLN A 65 -14.62 4.78 -0.54
C GLN A 65 -15.79 4.32 0.33
N PHE A 66 -15.52 3.65 1.45
CA PHE A 66 -16.55 3.26 2.41
C PHE A 66 -17.29 4.48 2.98
N SER A 67 -16.56 5.54 3.35
CA SER A 67 -17.16 6.81 3.80
C SER A 67 -18.04 7.46 2.73
N LYS A 68 -17.61 7.44 1.47
CA LYS A 68 -18.41 7.93 0.32
C LYS A 68 -19.68 7.10 0.12
N LEU A 69 -19.59 5.78 0.26
CA LEU A 69 -20.75 4.89 0.15
C LEU A 69 -21.71 5.04 1.32
N SER A 70 -21.19 5.12 2.55
CA SER A 70 -21.96 5.31 3.78
C SER A 70 -22.70 6.65 3.79
N SER A 71 -22.06 7.74 3.36
CA SER A 71 -22.71 9.05 3.23
C SER A 71 -23.79 9.09 2.13
N ARG A 72 -23.69 8.22 1.10
CA ARG A 72 -24.72 8.05 0.07
C ARG A 72 -25.88 7.14 0.53
N ALA A 73 -25.57 6.03 1.19
CA ALA A 73 -26.55 5.13 1.82
C ALA A 73 -27.30 5.84 2.95
N GLY A 74 -26.63 6.75 3.66
CA GLY A 74 -27.18 7.60 4.70
C GLY A 74 -28.37 8.45 4.28
N LYS A 75 -28.46 8.78 2.98
CA LYS A 75 -29.52 9.62 2.42
C LYS A 75 -30.71 8.81 1.89
N SER A 76 -30.60 7.48 1.78
CA SER A 76 -31.61 6.67 1.08
C SER A 76 -32.00 5.36 1.78
N GLN A 77 -31.25 4.86 2.77
CA GLN A 77 -31.44 3.49 3.27
C GLN A 77 -31.69 3.33 4.78
N TRP A 78 -31.50 4.35 5.62
CA TRP A 78 -31.78 4.23 7.06
C TRP A 78 -33.28 4.25 7.44
N ARG A 79 -34.20 4.20 6.48
CA ARG A 79 -35.64 3.99 6.74
C ARG A 79 -36.11 2.55 6.50
N GLN A 80 -35.21 1.56 6.37
CA GLN A 80 -35.65 0.18 6.11
C GLN A 80 -34.70 -0.93 6.58
N LEU A 81 -34.12 -0.82 7.77
CA LEU A 81 -33.58 -2.00 8.47
C LEU A 81 -34.45 -2.28 9.71
N PRO A 82 -35.34 -3.28 9.67
CA PRO A 82 -36.04 -3.72 10.87
C PRO A 82 -35.09 -4.61 11.67
N GLY A 83 -34.68 -4.17 12.86
CA GLY A 83 -34.16 -5.11 13.86
C GLY A 83 -32.83 -4.83 14.55
N CYS A 84 -32.40 -3.58 14.76
CA CYS A 84 -31.36 -3.30 15.75
C CYS A 84 -31.98 -2.58 16.96
N PRO A 85 -32.26 -3.27 18.08
CA PRO A 85 -32.62 -2.61 19.34
C PRO A 85 -31.37 -2.03 20.01
N LEU A 86 -31.49 -0.80 20.51
CA LEU A 86 -30.63 -0.21 21.54
C LEU A 86 -30.92 -0.86 22.90
#